data_AF-A0A1Z5IAT6-F1
#
_entry.id   AF-A0A1Z5IAT6-F1
#
_cell.length_a   1.000
_cell.length_b   1.000
_cell.length_c   1.000
_cell.angle_alpha   90.00
_cell.angle_beta   90.00
_cell.angle_gamma   90.00
#
_symmetry.space_group_name_H-M   'P 1'
#
loop_
_entity.id
_entity.type
_entity.pdbx_description
1 polymer ?
#
loop_
_entity_poly.entity_id
_entity_poly.type
_entity_poly.pdbx_seq_one_letter_code
_entity_poly.pdbx_strand_id
1 'polypeptide(L)' 'MTETELVTLKPLLAKYNVELVSEGTIITHVNGHEAQLDVTGYMPDQLIKVVLEIIGSDLRAALFKKMYE' A
#
# COMPACT_ATOMS: atom_id res chain seq x y z
N MET A 1 -14.28 1.06 -1.35
CA MET A 1 -14.13 1.66 -2.69
C MET A 1 -14.36 0.59 -3.75
N THR A 2 -14.61 1.00 -4.99
CA THR A 2 -14.80 0.10 -6.14
C THR A 2 -13.46 -0.33 -6.75
N GLU A 3 -13.49 -1.40 -7.53
CA GLU A 3 -12.32 -1.86 -8.29
C GLU A 3 -11.82 -0.79 -9.27
N THR A 4 -12.72 -0.05 -9.93
CA THR A 4 -12.38 1.05 -10.84
C THR A 4 -11.61 2.17 -10.14
N GLU A 5 -12.01 2.55 -8.94
CA GLU A 5 -11.29 3.54 -8.12
C GLU A 5 -9.91 3.02 -7.73
N LEU A 6 -9.79 1.74 -7.36
CA LEU A 6 -8.51 1.11 -7.07
C LEU A 6 -7.58 1.12 -8.28
N VAL A 7 -8.08 0.75 -9.47
CA VAL A 7 -7.34 0.80 -10.73
C VAL A 7 -6.87 2.22 -11.05
N THR A 8 -7.68 3.23 -10.74
CA THR A 8 -7.32 4.64 -10.91
C THR A 8 -6.24 5.09 -9.92
N LEU A 9 -6.27 4.54 -8.69
CA LEU A 9 -5.33 4.89 -7.63
C LEU A 9 -3.93 4.29 -7.86
N LYS A 10 -3.84 3.06 -8.37
CA LYS A 10 -2.56 2.37 -8.64
C LYS A 10 -1.51 3.22 -9.37
N PRO A 11 -1.80 3.84 -10.53
CA PRO A 11 -0.80 4.65 -11.24
C PRO A 11 -0.43 5.93 -10.50
N LEU A 12 -1.30 6.46 -9.63
CA LEU A 12 -0.97 7.62 -8.80
C LEU A 12 0.04 7.25 -7.72
N LEU A 13 -0.16 6.10 -7.08
CA LEU A 13 0.78 5.56 -6.08
C LEU A 13 2.12 5.15 -6.71
N ALA A 14 2.11 4.62 -7.93
CA ALA A 14 3.34 4.28 -8.66
C ALA A 14 4.28 5.48 -8.86
N LYS A 15 3.75 6.72 -8.98
CA LYS A 15 4.58 7.95 -9.05
C LYS A 15 5.42 8.19 -7.81
N TYR A 16 5.05 7.57 -6.69
CA TYR A 16 5.76 7.65 -5.41
C TYR A 16 6.52 6.35 -5.10
N ASN A 17 6.76 5.50 -6.10
CA ASN A 17 7.37 4.17 -5.97
C ASN A 17 6.57 3.24 -5.02
N VAL A 18 5.25 3.38 -5.06
CA VAL A 18 4.33 2.48 -4.35
C VAL A 18 3.61 1.59 -5.36
N GLU A 19 3.97 0.32 -5.34
CA GLU A 19 3.36 -0.74 -6.13
C GLU A 19 2.28 -1.45 -5.31
N LEU A 20 1.10 -1.59 -5.92
CA LEU A 20 -0.01 -2.37 -5.38
C LEU A 20 -0.38 -3.50 -6.33
N VAL A 21 -0.26 -4.73 -5.85
CA VAL A 21 -0.79 -5.91 -6.53
C VAL A 21 -2.16 -6.21 -5.96
N SER A 22 -3.16 -6.41 -6.82
CA SER A 22 -4.51 -6.73 -6.37
C SER A 22 -5.19 -7.73 -7.30
N GLU A 23 -6.05 -8.56 -6.73
CA GLU A 23 -6.97 -9.47 -7.41
C GLU A 23 -8.40 -8.99 -7.16
N GLY A 24 -9.00 -8.34 -8.15
CA GLY A 24 -10.25 -7.62 -7.98
C GLY A 24 -10.13 -6.51 -6.93
N THR A 25 -10.99 -6.55 -5.91
CA THR A 25 -10.99 -5.61 -4.78
C THR A 25 -10.06 -5.98 -3.64
N ILE A 26 -9.26 -7.04 -3.76
CA ILE A 26 -8.33 -7.44 -2.71
C ILE A 26 -6.91 -7.07 -3.11
N ILE A 27 -6.26 -6.18 -2.36
CA ILE A 27 -4.82 -5.96 -2.48
C ILE A 27 -4.11 -7.14 -1.82
N THR A 28 -3.29 -7.82 -2.61
CA THR A 28 -2.50 -8.98 -2.19
C THR A 28 -1.08 -8.59 -1.81
N HIS A 29 -0.54 -7.50 -2.39
CA HIS A 29 0.79 -7.00 -2.03
C HIS A 29 0.89 -5.47 -2.08
N VAL A 30 1.72 -4.94 -1.19
CA VAL A 30 2.16 -3.54 -1.15
C VAL A 30 3.69 -3.52 -1.16
N ASN A 31 4.32 -2.99 -2.20
CA ASN A 31 5.80 -2.94 -2.33
C ASN A 31 6.51 -4.28 -2.05
N GLY A 32 5.94 -5.38 -2.51
CA GLY A 32 6.48 -6.73 -2.30
C GLY A 32 6.17 -7.35 -0.93
N HIS A 33 5.51 -6.62 -0.02
CA HIS A 33 4.99 -7.19 1.22
C HIS A 33 3.60 -7.75 1.00
N GLU A 34 3.39 -8.98 1.46
CA GLU A 34 2.08 -9.62 1.42
C GLU A 34 1.10 -8.81 2.29
N ALA A 35 -0.03 -8.45 1.69
CA ALA A 35 -1.13 -7.75 2.32
C ALA A 35 -2.41 -8.50 1.96
N GLN A 36 -3.39 -8.58 2.86
CA GLN A 36 -4.72 -9.08 2.53
C GLN A 36 -5.73 -7.99 2.91
N LEU A 37 -5.83 -6.99 2.03
CA LEU A 37 -6.67 -5.82 2.25
C LEU A 37 -7.82 -5.82 1.25
N ASP A 38 -9.04 -6.09 1.74
CA ASP A 38 -10.25 -5.86 0.97
C ASP A 38 -10.56 -4.36 0.94
N VAL A 39 -10.44 -3.75 -0.24
CA VAL A 39 -10.62 -2.31 -0.42
C VAL A 39 -12.07 -1.87 -0.38
N THR A 40 -13.05 -2.79 -0.43
CA THR A 40 -14.48 -2.44 -0.46
C THR A 40 -14.90 -1.64 0.77
N GLY A 41 -14.30 -1.94 1.94
CA GLY A 41 -14.54 -1.24 3.20
C GLY A 41 -13.82 0.11 3.37
N TYR A 42 -12.98 0.52 2.42
CA TYR A 42 -12.16 1.73 2.53
C TYR A 42 -12.64 2.85 1.62
N MET A 43 -12.56 4.10 2.09
CA MET A 43 -12.50 5.26 1.18
C MET A 43 -11.08 5.37 0.57
N PRO A 44 -10.93 6.00 -0.61
CA PRO A 44 -9.61 6.12 -1.26
C PRO A 44 -8.53 6.75 -0.37
N ASP A 45 -8.87 7.79 0.39
CA ASP A 45 -7.96 8.47 1.31
C ASP A 45 -7.52 7.56 2.47
N GLN A 46 -8.45 6.75 3.00
CA GLN A 46 -8.16 5.78 4.05
C GLN A 46 -7.22 4.69 3.53
N LEU A 47 -7.45 4.19 2.32
CA LEU A 47 -6.57 3.20 1.72
C LEU A 47 -5.16 3.75 1.52
N ILE A 48 -5.02 4.98 1.00
CA ILE A 48 -3.72 5.65 0.86
C ILE A 48 -2.99 5.69 2.21
N LYS A 49 -3.70 6.05 3.28
CA LYS A 49 -3.12 6.09 4.63
C LYS A 49 -2.61 4.72 5.06
N VAL A 50 -3.41 3.67 4.93
CA VAL A 50 -3.03 2.29 5.30
C VAL A 50 -1.79 1.83 4.52
N VAL A 51 -1.76 2.07 3.21
CA VAL A 51 -0.63 1.72 2.34
C VAL A 51 0.64 2.43 2.80
N LEU A 52 0.56 3.72 3.13
CA LEU A 52 1.71 4.49 3.63
C LEU A 52 2.14 4.05 5.03
N GLU A 53 1.23 3.56 5.88
CA GLU A 53 1.59 3.02 7.20
C GLU A 53 2.35 1.69 7.10
N ILE A 54 2.00 0.83 6.13
CA ILE A 54 2.75 -0.41 5.83
C ILE A 54 4.18 -0.04 5.44
N ILE A 55 4.33 0.80 4.40
CA ILE A 55 5.65 1.24 3.90
C ILE A 55 6.44 1.98 4.98
N GLY A 56 5.76 2.83 5.76
CA GLY A 56 6.35 3.58 6.84
C GLY A 56 6.90 2.68 7.96
N SER A 57 6.25 1.54 8.21
CA SER A 57 6.72 0.56 9.20
C SER A 57 8.03 -0.09 8.75
N ASP A 58 8.14 -0.47 7.49
CA ASP A 58 9.37 -1.04 6.92
C ASP A 58 10.50 -0.01 6.90
N LEU A 59 10.20 1.22 6.51
CA LEU A 59 11.17 2.30 6.49
C LEU A 59 11.72 2.59 7.90
N ARG A 60 10.85 2.59 8.93
CA ARG A 60 11.27 2.76 10.32
C ARG A 60 12.17 1.62 10.77
N ALA A 61 11.82 0.37 10.43
CA ALA A 61 12.64 -0.79 10.74
C ALA A 61 14.02 -0.73 10.05
N ALA A 62 14.06 -0.35 8.77
CA ALA A 62 15.29 -0.18 8.02
C ALA A 62 16.16 0.97 8.56
N LEU A 63 15.54 2.10 8.93
CA LEU A 63 16.23 3.23 9.57
C LEU A 63 16.86 2.80 10.90
N PHE A 64 16.09 2.10 11.74
CA PHE A 64 16.59 1.60 13.02
C PHE A 64 17.81 0.70 12.83
N LYS A 65 17.74 -0.29 11.93
CA LYS A 65 18.89 -1.13 11.58
C LYS A 65 20.11 -0.31 11.17
N LYS A 66 19.92 0.64 10.25
CA LYS A 66 21.02 1.50 9.75
C LYS A 66 21.64 2.42 10.81
N MET A 67 20.90 2.77 11.86
CA MET A 67 21.39 3.65 12.92
C MET A 67 22.10 2.89 14.05
N TYR A 68 21.82 1.60 14.23
CA TYR A 68 22.25 0.84 15.41
C TYR A 68 22.97 -0.49 15.10
N GLU A 69 23.14 -0.85 13.82
CA GLU A 69 24.14 -1.83 13.31
C GLU A 69 25.35 -1.10 12.71
#